data_AF-K0RVC3-F1
#
_entry.id   AF-K0RVC3-F1
#
_cell.length_a   1.000
_cell.length_b   1.000
_cell.length_c   1.000
_cell.angle_alpha   90.00
_cell.angle_beta   90.00
_cell.angle_gamma   90.00
#
_symmetry.space_group_name_H-M   'P 1'
#
loop_
_entity.id
_entity.type
_entity.pdbx_description
1 polymer ?
#
loop_
_entity_poly.entity_id
_entity_poly.type
_entity_poly.pdbx_seq_one_letter_code
_entity_poly.pdbx_strand_id
1 'polypeptide(L)'
;SKFNDSALADALIDIVFERNSGSGDWEGRYCVPGPPLLLAESIIYTLLACWTSGENRRGRGTRCGSVYRLYYSAIDGAEMASRTDEPTSKSKKDYICTTTQTYVSREADVRDATSLNSRGKSVILAKSTIHSDYGNIVVIGRYCHIGEGAELIPTVIPRSNDPLLENVRSQDSTEALKPTESEKALPLVIGSHTRIDANTRVQSVSIGSCVRIGSNCKLAPRTKIYDCCIIEDFTELPPDMVVPPFSRVRGSPGRIVGTLPETTGSEFVDSCVQSYEKFVRELE
;
A
#
# COMPACT_ATOMS: atom_id res chain seq x y z
N SER A 1 37.69 -12.88 -4.53
CA SER A 1 38.02 -13.01 -3.10
C SER A 1 36.81 -12.60 -2.30
N LYS A 2 36.37 -13.44 -1.35
CA LYS A 2 35.20 -13.20 -0.51
C LYS A 2 35.38 -11.87 0.24
N PHE A 3 34.52 -10.89 -0.03
CA PHE A 3 34.35 -9.71 0.82
C PHE A 3 33.38 -10.13 1.93
N ASN A 4 33.85 -10.12 3.18
CA ASN A 4 33.03 -10.50 4.35
C ASN A 4 32.12 -9.33 4.71
N ASP A 5 30.81 -9.53 4.57
CA ASP A 5 29.75 -8.57 4.91
C ASP A 5 29.72 -8.17 6.40
N SER A 6 30.36 -8.95 7.28
CA SER A 6 30.44 -8.63 8.72
C SER A 6 31.32 -7.41 9.02
N ALA A 7 32.36 -7.16 8.22
CA ALA A 7 33.29 -6.04 8.47
C ALA A 7 32.67 -4.67 8.11
N LEU A 8 31.70 -4.66 7.20
CA LEU A 8 30.97 -3.45 6.80
C LEU A 8 29.87 -3.11 7.81
N ALA A 9 29.24 -4.13 8.40
CA ALA A 9 28.29 -3.97 9.50
C ALA A 9 28.99 -3.42 10.76
N ASP A 10 30.16 -3.98 11.12
CA ASP A 10 30.93 -3.48 12.27
C ASP A 10 31.44 -2.04 12.06
N ALA A 11 31.89 -1.70 10.85
CA ALA A 11 32.31 -0.34 10.51
C ALA A 11 31.16 0.69 10.54
N LEU A 12 29.93 0.26 10.23
CA LEU A 12 28.74 1.12 10.32
C LEU A 12 28.28 1.36 11.75
N ILE A 13 28.50 0.41 12.66
CA ILE A 13 28.22 0.56 14.09
C ILE A 13 29.23 1.50 14.75
N ASP A 14 30.52 1.41 14.39
CA ASP A 14 31.58 2.28 14.93
C ASP A 14 31.43 3.76 14.53
N ILE A 15 30.77 4.07 13.40
CA ILE A 15 30.50 5.46 12.96
C ILE A 15 29.34 6.09 13.75
N VAL A 16 28.45 5.28 14.34
CA VAL A 16 27.28 5.77 15.10
C VAL A 16 27.60 5.93 16.59
N PHE A 17 28.62 5.26 17.12
CA PHE A 17 29.07 5.40 18.51
C PHE A 17 30.57 5.70 18.59
N GLU A 18 30.91 6.97 18.84
CA GLU A 18 32.31 7.36 19.05
C GLU A 18 32.82 6.83 20.40
N ARG A 19 33.85 5.97 20.36
CA ARG A 19 34.48 5.36 21.53
C ARG A 19 35.31 6.41 22.27
N ASN A 20 34.78 6.98 23.35
CA ASN A 20 35.56 7.90 24.17
C ASN A 20 36.66 7.13 24.92
N SER A 21 37.91 7.53 24.71
CA SER A 21 39.07 6.89 25.32
C SER A 21 39.18 7.33 26.78
N GLY A 22 38.65 6.50 27.69
CA GLY A 22 39.01 6.55 29.11
C GLY A 22 37.88 6.79 30.10
N SER A 23 36.87 5.91 30.14
CA SER A 23 36.14 5.47 31.36
C SER A 23 34.98 4.59 30.91
N GLY A 24 34.90 3.36 31.42
CA GLY A 24 33.99 2.32 30.93
C GLY A 24 32.51 2.49 31.33
N ASP A 25 31.92 3.66 31.13
CA ASP A 25 30.49 3.91 31.35
C ASP A 25 29.82 4.48 30.09
N TRP A 26 28.70 3.87 29.70
CA TRP A 26 27.85 4.32 28.59
C TRP A 26 26.89 5.42 29.07
N GLU A 27 27.25 6.69 28.89
CA GLU A 27 26.27 7.79 29.01
C GLU A 27 25.78 8.22 27.63
N GLY A 28 24.53 7.86 27.32
CA GLY A 28 23.84 8.31 26.12
C GLY A 28 23.53 9.81 26.18
N ARG A 29 24.09 10.59 25.25
CA ARG A 29 23.76 12.00 25.04
C ARG A 29 23.01 12.29 23.76
N TYR A 30 22.06 11.44 23.34
CA TYR A 30 20.98 11.85 22.45
C TYR A 30 19.72 11.03 22.75
N CYS A 31 19.00 11.39 23.82
CA CYS A 31 17.60 11.01 23.94
C CYS A 31 16.80 11.88 22.96
N VAL A 32 16.43 11.33 21.80
CA VAL A 32 15.37 11.89 20.96
C VAL A 32 14.29 10.82 20.80
N PRO A 33 13.08 11.00 21.38
CA PRO A 33 11.97 10.10 21.11
C PRO A 33 11.38 10.51 19.76
N GLY A 34 11.61 9.73 18.70
CA GLY A 34 11.10 10.04 17.36
C GLY A 34 11.24 8.87 16.37
N PRO A 35 10.36 8.78 15.35
CA PRO A 35 10.19 7.59 14.52
C PRO A 35 11.41 7.30 13.62
N PRO A 36 11.56 6.05 13.12
CA PRO A 36 12.76 5.55 12.42
C PRO A 36 13.08 6.22 11.07
N LEU A 37 12.30 7.22 10.63
CA LEU A 37 12.49 7.93 9.37
C LEU A 37 13.70 8.89 9.39
N LEU A 38 14.09 9.42 10.56
CA LEU A 38 15.24 10.33 10.68
C LEU A 38 16.60 9.63 10.55
N LEU A 39 16.66 8.31 10.78
CA LEU A 39 17.87 7.50 10.59
C LEU A 39 18.17 7.27 9.10
N ALA A 40 17.15 7.21 8.25
CA ALA A 40 17.34 7.04 6.81
C ALA A 40 17.86 8.33 6.16
N GLU A 41 17.37 9.50 6.59
CA GLU A 41 17.85 10.79 6.06
C GLU A 41 19.32 11.06 6.42
N SER A 42 19.76 10.69 7.63
CA SER A 42 21.16 10.87 8.04
C SER A 42 22.13 9.95 7.28
N ILE A 43 21.74 8.70 7.03
CA ILE A 43 22.54 7.76 6.21
C ILE A 43 22.66 8.26 4.76
N ILE A 44 21.59 8.83 4.20
CA ILE A 44 21.59 9.40 2.85
C ILE A 44 22.53 10.62 2.79
N TYR A 45 22.47 11.54 3.77
CA TYR A 45 23.37 12.70 3.80
C TYR A 45 24.83 12.30 3.98
N THR A 46 25.14 11.28 4.78
CA THR A 46 26.52 10.81 4.97
C THR A 46 27.05 10.07 3.73
N LEU A 47 26.22 9.27 3.04
CA LEU A 47 26.60 8.64 1.77
C LEU A 47 26.76 9.66 0.64
N LEU A 48 25.91 10.70 0.60
CA LEU A 48 26.00 11.79 -0.38
C LEU A 48 27.20 12.71 -0.09
N ALA A 49 27.53 12.97 1.18
CA ALA A 49 28.73 13.72 1.59
C ALA A 49 30.04 12.96 1.33
N CYS A 50 30.02 11.62 1.49
CA CYS A 50 31.13 10.76 1.08
C CYS A 50 31.31 10.76 -0.46
N TRP A 51 30.22 10.90 -1.22
CA TRP A 51 30.28 11.00 -2.68
C TRP A 51 30.80 12.37 -3.15
N THR A 52 30.36 13.48 -2.55
CA THR A 52 30.86 14.82 -2.91
C THR A 52 32.33 15.03 -2.50
N SER A 53 32.80 14.31 -1.48
CA SER A 53 34.20 14.35 -1.05
C SER A 53 35.12 13.39 -1.83
N GLY A 54 34.56 12.58 -2.74
CA GLY A 54 35.20 11.36 -3.22
C GLY A 54 35.25 11.16 -4.73
N GLU A 55 35.39 12.20 -5.56
CA GLU A 55 35.71 11.96 -6.98
C GLU A 55 36.47 13.12 -7.67
N ASN A 56 37.76 13.22 -7.39
CA ASN A 56 38.73 13.67 -8.39
C ASN A 56 39.73 12.54 -8.64
N ARG A 57 39.31 11.49 -9.36
CA ARG A 57 40.19 10.66 -10.22
C ARG A 57 39.41 9.58 -11.00
N ARG A 58 39.38 9.82 -12.31
CA ARG A 58 39.32 8.85 -13.42
C ARG A 58 37.97 8.18 -13.70
N GLY A 59 37.42 8.59 -14.84
CA GLY A 59 36.18 8.09 -15.40
C GLY A 59 36.13 6.59 -15.68
N ARG A 60 34.92 6.06 -15.49
CA ARG A 60 34.31 5.01 -16.31
C ARG A 60 32.81 5.06 -16.05
N GLY A 61 32.07 5.53 -17.04
CA GLY A 61 30.60 5.48 -17.02
C GLY A 61 30.13 4.04 -17.02
N THR A 62 29.30 3.68 -16.04
CA THR A 62 28.28 2.60 -16.00
C THR A 62 28.09 2.21 -14.53
N ARG A 63 27.08 2.75 -13.84
CA ARG A 63 26.57 2.19 -12.57
C ARG A 63 25.26 2.80 -12.00
N CYS A 64 24.50 3.61 -12.75
CA CYS A 64 23.21 4.14 -12.23
C CYS A 64 22.15 3.06 -11.92
N GLY A 65 22.13 1.93 -12.65
CA GLY A 65 21.10 0.90 -12.46
C GLY A 65 21.25 0.08 -11.16
N SER A 66 22.46 -0.05 -10.63
CA SER A 66 22.72 -0.89 -9.45
C SER A 66 22.35 -0.20 -8.14
N VAL A 67 22.44 1.14 -8.10
CA VAL A 67 22.04 1.94 -6.93
C VAL A 67 20.52 1.99 -6.81
N TYR A 68 19.80 2.08 -7.93
CA TYR A 68 18.33 2.00 -7.95
C TYR A 68 17.83 0.64 -7.42
N ARG A 69 18.44 -0.47 -7.86
CA ARG A 69 18.07 -1.82 -7.40
C ARG A 69 18.31 -2.02 -5.90
N LEU A 70 19.41 -1.48 -5.37
CA LEU A 70 19.75 -1.54 -3.95
C LEU A 70 18.85 -0.61 -3.10
N TYR A 71 18.47 0.55 -3.63
CA TYR A 71 17.56 1.49 -2.97
C TYR A 71 16.17 0.89 -2.77
N TYR A 72 15.62 0.22 -3.79
CA TYR A 72 14.33 -0.47 -3.66
C TYR A 72 14.40 -1.75 -2.84
N SER A 73 15.48 -2.55 -2.94
CA SER A 73 15.63 -3.72 -2.07
C SER A 73 15.83 -3.34 -0.59
N ALA A 74 16.41 -2.17 -0.33
CA ALA A 74 16.55 -1.63 1.03
C ALA A 74 15.25 -1.02 1.56
N ILE A 75 14.42 -0.42 0.69
CA ILE A 75 13.07 0.02 1.06
C ILE A 75 12.18 -1.21 1.32
N ASP A 76 12.17 -2.22 0.44
CA ASP A 76 11.45 -3.48 0.64
C ASP A 76 11.93 -4.21 1.92
N GLY A 77 13.23 -4.07 2.27
CA GLY A 77 13.80 -4.62 3.51
C GLY A 77 13.47 -3.82 4.78
N ALA A 78 13.26 -2.50 4.66
CA ALA A 78 12.92 -1.62 5.79
C ALA A 78 11.40 -1.55 6.06
N GLU A 79 10.57 -1.80 5.04
CA GLU A 79 9.11 -1.93 5.14
C GLU A 79 8.69 -3.15 5.97
N MET A 80 9.61 -4.10 6.17
CA MET A 80 9.44 -5.26 7.07
C MET A 80 9.40 -4.88 8.57
N ALA A 81 9.78 -3.65 8.95
CA ALA A 81 9.96 -3.26 10.36
C ALA A 81 8.79 -2.44 10.97
N SER A 82 7.76 -2.07 10.20
CA SER A 82 6.58 -1.40 10.74
C SER A 82 5.37 -2.34 10.80
N ARG A 83 5.21 -3.00 11.95
CA ARG A 83 3.96 -3.60 12.48
C ARG A 83 2.90 -3.92 11.43
N THR A 84 2.94 -5.14 10.92
CA THR A 84 1.71 -5.89 10.68
C THR A 84 1.67 -6.99 11.74
N ASP A 85 0.55 -7.08 12.45
CA ASP A 85 0.28 -8.17 13.37
C ASP A 85 0.59 -9.49 12.65
N GLU A 86 1.35 -10.38 13.29
CA GLU A 86 1.53 -11.73 12.74
C GLU A 86 0.14 -12.31 12.45
N PRO A 87 -0.10 -12.87 11.25
CA PRO A 87 -1.39 -13.43 10.94
C PRO A 87 -1.69 -14.52 11.97
N THR A 88 -2.76 -14.29 12.72
CA THR A 88 -3.55 -15.33 13.40
C THR A 88 -3.52 -16.58 12.52
N SER A 89 -3.01 -17.68 13.06
CA SER A 89 -2.74 -18.93 12.33
C SER A 89 -3.84 -19.22 11.31
N LYS A 90 -3.54 -19.06 10.02
CA LYS A 90 -4.54 -19.18 8.94
C LYS A 90 -4.92 -20.63 8.79
N SER A 91 -5.95 -21.07 9.48
CA SER A 91 -6.45 -22.43 9.30
C SER A 91 -7.40 -22.47 8.11
N LYS A 92 -7.43 -23.59 7.38
CA LYS A 92 -8.40 -23.82 6.29
C LYS A 92 -9.85 -23.54 6.69
N LYS A 93 -10.16 -23.70 7.98
CA LYS A 93 -11.52 -23.53 8.52
C LYS A 93 -11.93 -22.06 8.53
N ASP A 94 -10.99 -21.13 8.61
CA ASP A 94 -11.24 -19.69 8.75
C ASP A 94 -11.67 -19.04 7.42
N TYR A 95 -11.46 -19.74 6.30
CA TYR A 95 -11.80 -19.26 4.97
C TYR A 95 -12.95 -20.05 4.35
N ILE A 96 -13.83 -19.32 3.68
CA ILE A 96 -14.87 -19.84 2.80
C ILE A 96 -14.31 -19.81 1.39
N CYS A 97 -14.30 -20.95 0.71
CA CYS A 97 -13.91 -21.04 -0.69
C CYS A 97 -15.16 -21.16 -1.57
N THR A 98 -15.28 -20.28 -2.56
CA THR A 98 -16.36 -20.32 -3.56
C THR A 98 -15.99 -21.21 -4.75
N THR A 99 -16.97 -21.56 -5.59
CA THR A 99 -16.77 -22.33 -6.84
C THR A 99 -15.75 -21.67 -7.77
N THR A 100 -15.65 -20.34 -7.75
CA THR A 100 -14.72 -19.55 -8.57
C THR A 100 -13.32 -19.46 -7.95
N GLN A 101 -13.04 -20.23 -6.91
CA GLN A 101 -11.80 -20.20 -6.13
C GLN A 101 -11.53 -18.81 -5.51
N THR A 102 -12.59 -18.10 -5.13
CA THR A 102 -12.46 -16.91 -4.28
C THR A 102 -12.43 -17.37 -2.83
N TYR A 103 -11.40 -16.97 -2.10
CA TYR A 103 -11.26 -17.23 -0.67
C TYR A 103 -11.70 -16.00 0.11
N VAL A 104 -12.71 -16.17 0.96
CA VAL A 104 -13.27 -15.10 1.80
C VAL A 104 -13.11 -15.50 3.25
N SER A 105 -12.43 -14.67 4.05
CA SER A 105 -12.35 -14.90 5.50
C SER A 105 -13.74 -14.86 6.14
N ARG A 106 -13.99 -15.71 7.13
CA ARG A 106 -15.23 -15.67 7.93
C ARG A 106 -15.36 -14.40 8.78
N GLU A 107 -14.24 -13.75 9.05
CA GLU A 107 -14.20 -12.49 9.78
C GLU A 107 -14.38 -11.26 8.87
N ALA A 108 -14.45 -11.45 7.55
CA ALA A 108 -14.71 -10.36 6.61
C ALA A 108 -16.21 -10.00 6.62
N ASP A 109 -16.51 -8.70 6.64
CA ASP A 109 -17.87 -8.17 6.59
C ASP A 109 -18.22 -7.74 5.15
N VAL A 110 -18.98 -8.57 4.44
CA VAL A 110 -19.46 -8.28 3.09
C VAL A 110 -20.92 -7.86 3.17
N ARG A 111 -21.19 -6.56 3.03
CA ARG A 111 -22.54 -5.99 3.12
C ARG A 111 -23.27 -6.15 1.80
N ASP A 112 -24.39 -6.85 1.80
CA ASP A 112 -25.15 -7.23 0.60
C ASP A 112 -24.31 -8.01 -0.43
N ALA A 113 -24.24 -9.33 -0.26
CA ALA A 113 -23.50 -10.20 -1.18
C ALA A 113 -24.12 -10.29 -2.59
N THR A 114 -25.37 -9.88 -2.80
CA THR A 114 -26.05 -10.00 -4.10
C THR A 114 -25.53 -9.01 -5.14
N SER A 115 -25.03 -7.86 -4.67
CA SER A 115 -24.44 -6.79 -5.47
C SER A 115 -22.91 -6.90 -5.58
N LEU A 116 -22.29 -7.93 -4.98
CA LEU A 116 -20.87 -8.22 -5.12
C LEU A 116 -20.63 -9.20 -6.27
N ASN A 117 -19.80 -8.80 -7.24
CA ASN A 117 -19.36 -9.66 -8.34
C ASN A 117 -17.85 -9.91 -8.26
N SER A 118 -17.44 -11.14 -7.95
CA SER A 118 -16.03 -11.55 -7.98
C SER A 118 -15.74 -12.42 -9.21
N ARG A 119 -14.73 -12.05 -10.00
CA ARG A 119 -14.35 -12.77 -11.23
C ARG A 119 -13.52 -14.04 -11.00
N GLY A 120 -13.29 -14.44 -9.74
CA GLY A 120 -12.62 -15.68 -9.32
C GLY A 120 -11.12 -15.54 -9.03
N LYS A 121 -10.56 -16.53 -8.31
CA LYS A 121 -9.16 -16.58 -7.86
C LYS A 121 -8.72 -15.35 -7.07
N SER A 122 -9.61 -14.80 -6.24
CA SER A 122 -9.33 -13.63 -5.42
C SER A 122 -9.33 -13.99 -3.94
N VAL A 123 -8.60 -13.23 -3.12
CA VAL A 123 -8.45 -13.48 -1.69
C VAL A 123 -8.90 -12.25 -0.91
N ILE A 124 -9.79 -12.47 0.05
CA ILE A 124 -10.34 -11.47 0.96
C ILE A 124 -9.94 -11.87 2.37
N LEU A 125 -9.05 -11.07 2.99
CA LEU A 125 -8.51 -11.35 4.31
C LEU A 125 -9.48 -10.99 5.44
N ALA A 126 -9.10 -11.33 6.67
CA ALA A 126 -9.88 -11.04 7.88
C ALA A 126 -10.12 -9.54 8.05
N LYS A 127 -11.18 -9.18 8.79
CA LYS A 127 -11.54 -7.80 9.14
C LYS A 127 -11.76 -6.83 7.97
N SER A 128 -11.64 -7.26 6.72
CA SER A 128 -11.94 -6.41 5.58
C SER A 128 -13.44 -6.16 5.50
N THR A 129 -13.83 -4.93 5.20
CA THR A 129 -15.23 -4.56 5.04
C THR A 129 -15.51 -4.16 3.59
N ILE A 130 -16.52 -4.78 2.98
CA ILE A 130 -16.94 -4.47 1.61
C ILE A 130 -18.35 -3.94 1.68
N HIS A 131 -18.51 -2.65 1.38
CA HIS A 131 -19.80 -2.00 1.37
C HIS A 131 -20.45 -2.10 -0.02
N SER A 132 -21.28 -3.11 -0.26
CA SER A 132 -22.11 -3.19 -1.48
C SER A 132 -23.60 -2.85 -1.23
N ASP A 133 -23.91 -2.29 -0.06
CA ASP A 133 -25.23 -1.80 0.36
C ASP A 133 -25.67 -0.47 -0.27
N TYR A 134 -24.76 0.24 -0.94
CA TYR A 134 -25.02 1.54 -1.58
C TYR A 134 -25.82 1.48 -2.92
N GLY A 135 -26.46 0.34 -3.20
CA GLY A 135 -27.34 0.16 -4.37
C GLY A 135 -26.65 0.06 -5.73
N ASN A 136 -25.31 -0.05 -5.76
CA ASN A 136 -24.54 -0.29 -6.98
C ASN A 136 -23.63 -1.51 -6.81
N ILE A 137 -23.28 -2.12 -7.94
CA ILE A 137 -22.48 -3.33 -7.98
C ILE A 137 -21.02 -3.00 -7.67
N VAL A 138 -20.42 -3.75 -6.75
CA VAL A 138 -18.97 -3.76 -6.52
C VAL A 138 -18.38 -4.91 -7.32
N VAL A 139 -17.45 -4.60 -8.22
CA VAL A 139 -16.84 -5.59 -9.10
C VAL A 139 -15.38 -5.80 -8.70
N ILE A 140 -15.03 -7.04 -8.36
CA ILE A 140 -13.67 -7.46 -8.06
C ILE A 140 -13.14 -8.30 -9.23
N GLY A 141 -11.98 -7.90 -9.75
CA GLY A 141 -11.26 -8.62 -10.80
C GLY A 141 -10.74 -10.00 -10.38
N ARG A 142 -9.94 -10.61 -11.27
CA ARG A 142 -9.26 -11.89 -11.00
C ARG A 142 -7.93 -11.66 -10.28
N TYR A 143 -7.48 -12.63 -9.49
CA TYR A 143 -6.19 -12.53 -8.78
C TYR A 143 -6.08 -11.25 -7.95
N CYS A 144 -7.19 -10.82 -7.37
CA CYS A 144 -7.19 -9.66 -6.49
C CYS A 144 -6.88 -10.11 -5.06
N HIS A 145 -6.08 -9.32 -4.37
CA HIS A 145 -5.75 -9.52 -2.96
C HIS A 145 -6.27 -8.33 -2.16
N ILE A 146 -7.18 -8.58 -1.23
CA ILE A 146 -7.73 -7.57 -0.32
C ILE A 146 -7.15 -7.81 1.06
N GLY A 147 -6.38 -6.82 1.52
CA GLY A 147 -5.65 -6.79 2.78
C GLY A 147 -6.55 -6.86 4.00
N GLU A 148 -5.96 -7.22 5.14
CA GLU A 148 -6.66 -7.22 6.43
C GLU A 148 -7.10 -5.80 6.80
N GLY A 149 -8.34 -5.65 7.28
CA GLY A 149 -8.89 -4.34 7.65
C GLY A 149 -9.08 -3.37 6.49
N ALA A 150 -8.99 -3.82 5.23
CA ALA A 150 -9.26 -2.96 4.08
C ALA A 150 -10.77 -2.64 3.99
N GLU A 151 -11.10 -1.37 3.75
CA GLU A 151 -12.46 -0.88 3.65
C GLU A 151 -12.76 -0.44 2.21
N LEU A 152 -13.64 -1.17 1.53
CA LEU A 152 -14.10 -0.84 0.18
C LEU A 152 -15.44 -0.11 0.27
N ILE A 153 -15.43 1.20 0.04
CA ILE A 153 -16.61 2.05 0.15
C ILE A 153 -16.86 2.72 -1.22
N PRO A 154 -17.95 2.38 -1.93
CA PRO A 154 -18.35 3.07 -3.15
C PRO A 154 -18.48 4.58 -2.92
N THR A 155 -18.05 5.38 -3.90
CA THR A 155 -18.21 6.83 -3.81
C THR A 155 -19.68 7.21 -3.87
N VAL A 156 -20.17 7.95 -2.88
CA VAL A 156 -21.50 8.55 -2.90
C VAL A 156 -21.42 9.95 -3.52
N ILE A 157 -22.21 10.19 -4.56
CA ILE A 157 -22.33 11.51 -5.20
C ILE A 157 -23.76 12.03 -4.99
N PRO A 158 -23.95 13.29 -4.58
CA PRO A 158 -25.26 13.92 -4.53
C PRO A 158 -25.88 13.98 -5.95
N ARG A 159 -27.17 13.65 -6.10
CA ARG A 159 -27.81 13.58 -7.43
C ARG A 159 -28.03 14.94 -8.10
N SER A 160 -27.98 16.05 -7.36
CA SER A 160 -28.10 17.40 -7.90
C SER A 160 -26.79 18.18 -7.72
N ASN A 161 -26.40 18.89 -8.78
CA ASN A 161 -25.29 19.84 -8.77
C ASN A 161 -25.73 21.24 -8.28
N ASP A 162 -26.88 21.35 -7.62
CA ASP A 162 -27.41 22.63 -7.18
C ASP A 162 -26.63 23.10 -5.94
N PRO A 163 -25.81 24.17 -6.06
CA PRO A 163 -24.96 24.65 -4.96
C PRO A 163 -25.75 25.27 -3.80
N LEU A 164 -27.09 25.28 -3.87
CA LEU A 164 -28.00 25.78 -2.84
C LEU A 164 -28.60 24.67 -1.97
N LEU A 165 -28.33 23.40 -2.27
CA LEU A 165 -28.77 22.23 -1.48
C LEU A 165 -27.65 21.65 -0.59
N GLU A 166 -26.42 22.15 -0.70
CA GLU A 166 -25.40 21.97 0.33
C GLU A 166 -25.74 22.91 1.49
N ASN A 167 -26.56 22.46 2.46
CA ASN A 167 -26.50 22.85 3.88
C ASN A 167 -27.73 22.34 4.65
N VAL A 168 -27.85 21.02 4.83
CA VAL A 168 -28.41 20.44 6.08
C VAL A 168 -27.66 19.13 6.36
N ARG A 169 -26.35 19.20 6.62
CA ARG A 169 -25.67 18.18 7.41
C ARG A 169 -25.61 18.71 8.83
N SER A 170 -26.68 18.50 9.58
CA SER A 170 -26.68 18.67 11.02
C SER A 170 -25.56 17.79 11.57
N GLN A 171 -24.64 18.43 12.29
CA GLN A 171 -23.88 17.75 13.34
C GLN A 171 -24.89 17.00 14.23
N ASP A 172 -24.52 15.81 14.69
CA ASP A 172 -25.27 14.92 15.58
C ASP A 172 -26.11 13.82 14.91
N SER A 173 -25.44 12.72 14.54
CA SER A 173 -25.80 11.37 15.00
C SER A 173 -24.78 10.32 14.54
N THR A 174 -24.14 9.69 15.52
CA THR A 174 -23.63 8.33 15.43
C THR A 174 -24.75 7.41 14.97
N GLU A 175 -24.79 7.07 13.68
CA GLU A 175 -25.30 5.81 13.13
C GLU A 175 -25.15 5.82 11.61
N ALA A 176 -24.83 4.66 11.03
CA ALA A 176 -24.65 4.47 9.59
C ALA A 176 -26.00 4.70 8.87
N LEU A 177 -26.28 5.95 8.51
CA LEU A 177 -27.46 6.32 7.74
C LEU A 177 -27.37 5.67 6.36
N LYS A 178 -28.35 4.81 6.05
CA LYS A 178 -28.62 4.36 4.69
C LYS A 178 -28.81 5.59 3.79
N PRO A 179 -28.26 5.60 2.57
CA PRO A 179 -28.36 6.75 1.67
C PRO A 179 -29.84 7.11 1.46
N THR A 180 -30.18 8.36 1.76
CA THR A 180 -31.51 8.92 1.48
C THR A 180 -31.74 8.91 -0.04
N GLU A 181 -33.00 8.88 -0.47
CA GLU A 181 -33.46 8.72 -1.86
C GLU A 181 -32.88 9.71 -2.91
N SER A 182 -31.94 10.58 -2.54
CA SER A 182 -31.30 11.62 -3.37
C SER A 182 -29.80 11.42 -3.61
N GLU A 183 -29.19 10.33 -3.15
CA GLU A 183 -27.76 10.04 -3.34
C GLU A 183 -27.56 8.89 -4.33
N LYS A 184 -26.65 9.05 -5.30
CA LYS A 184 -26.29 7.99 -6.24
C LYS A 184 -24.85 7.57 -5.96
N ALA A 185 -24.66 6.32 -5.54
CA ALA A 185 -23.32 5.77 -5.49
C ALA A 185 -22.81 5.50 -6.91
N LEU A 186 -21.51 5.70 -7.11
CA LEU A 186 -20.83 5.21 -8.30
C LEU A 186 -20.46 3.73 -8.10
N PRO A 187 -20.52 2.90 -9.15
CA PRO A 187 -20.04 1.54 -9.06
C PRO A 187 -18.53 1.56 -8.76
N LEU A 188 -18.10 0.73 -7.81
CA LEU A 188 -16.68 0.52 -7.51
C LEU A 188 -16.18 -0.66 -8.35
N VAL A 189 -15.29 -0.38 -9.30
CA VAL A 189 -14.70 -1.41 -10.16
C VAL A 189 -13.22 -1.58 -9.82
N ILE A 190 -12.82 -2.79 -9.48
CA ILE A 190 -11.43 -3.18 -9.20
C ILE A 190 -10.95 -4.08 -10.35
N GLY A 191 -9.87 -3.67 -11.02
CA GLY A 191 -9.24 -4.41 -12.11
C GLY A 191 -8.59 -5.71 -11.66
N SER A 192 -8.14 -6.52 -12.63
CA SER A 192 -7.50 -7.81 -12.32
C SER A 192 -6.04 -7.61 -11.88
N HIS A 193 -5.50 -8.57 -11.11
CA HIS A 193 -4.14 -8.51 -10.56
C HIS A 193 -3.91 -7.26 -9.70
N THR A 194 -4.95 -6.85 -8.96
CA THR A 194 -4.88 -5.70 -8.06
C THR A 194 -4.59 -6.18 -6.66
N ARG A 195 -3.62 -5.54 -6.01
CA ARG A 195 -3.28 -5.79 -4.61
C ARG A 195 -3.62 -4.56 -3.79
N ILE A 196 -4.45 -4.76 -2.77
CA ILE A 196 -4.81 -3.77 -1.76
C ILE A 196 -4.25 -4.29 -0.45
N ASP A 197 -3.29 -3.57 0.13
CA ASP A 197 -2.69 -3.98 1.40
C ASP A 197 -3.55 -3.55 2.60
N ALA A 198 -3.05 -3.80 3.82
CA ALA A 198 -3.83 -3.75 5.05
C ALA A 198 -4.24 -2.31 5.44
N ASN A 199 -5.37 -2.20 6.15
CA ASN A 199 -5.90 -0.95 6.72
C ASN A 199 -6.08 0.18 5.68
N THR A 200 -6.28 -0.18 4.42
CA THR A 200 -6.46 0.77 3.33
C THR A 200 -7.93 1.04 3.07
N ARG A 201 -8.28 2.33 2.97
CA ARG A 201 -9.63 2.81 2.71
C ARG A 201 -9.76 3.24 1.25
N VAL A 202 -10.60 2.55 0.50
CA VAL A 202 -10.82 2.78 -0.93
C VAL A 202 -12.17 3.45 -1.14
N GLN A 203 -12.16 4.73 -1.53
CA GLN A 203 -13.36 5.47 -1.97
C GLN A 203 -13.31 5.87 -3.45
N SER A 204 -12.61 5.10 -4.28
CA SER A 204 -12.42 5.39 -5.69
C SER A 204 -13.61 4.98 -6.55
N VAL A 205 -13.71 5.53 -7.77
CA VAL A 205 -14.69 5.10 -8.78
C VAL A 205 -14.22 3.82 -9.47
N SER A 206 -12.97 3.82 -9.89
CA SER A 206 -12.39 2.72 -10.65
C SER A 206 -10.91 2.60 -10.34
N ILE A 207 -10.49 1.38 -10.05
CA ILE A 207 -9.10 0.95 -9.94
C ILE A 207 -8.80 0.08 -11.15
N GLY A 208 -7.75 0.44 -11.89
CA GLY A 208 -7.25 -0.30 -13.04
C GLY A 208 -6.73 -1.69 -12.71
N SER A 209 -6.20 -2.38 -13.71
CA SER A 209 -5.55 -3.68 -13.55
C SER A 209 -4.07 -3.53 -13.21
N CYS A 210 -3.49 -4.53 -12.55
CA CYS A 210 -2.09 -4.54 -12.13
C CYS A 210 -1.73 -3.35 -11.22
N VAL A 211 -2.65 -2.94 -10.35
CA VAL A 211 -2.42 -1.82 -9.41
C VAL A 211 -1.98 -2.39 -8.07
N ARG A 212 -0.95 -1.79 -7.47
CA ARG A 212 -0.50 -2.08 -6.11
C ARG A 212 -0.80 -0.89 -5.21
N ILE A 213 -1.65 -1.12 -4.21
CA ILE A 213 -2.04 -0.12 -3.21
C ILE A 213 -1.45 -0.52 -1.88
N GLY A 214 -0.54 0.32 -1.37
CA GLY A 214 0.14 0.13 -0.11
C GLY A 214 -0.77 0.13 1.11
N SER A 215 -0.17 -0.11 2.27
CA SER A 215 -0.84 -0.18 3.56
C SER A 215 -1.21 1.21 4.07
N ASN A 216 -2.28 1.29 4.89
CA ASN A 216 -2.74 2.53 5.51
C ASN A 216 -2.99 3.68 4.51
N CYS A 217 -3.34 3.34 3.27
CA CYS A 217 -3.63 4.32 2.24
C CYS A 217 -5.08 4.81 2.38
N LYS A 218 -5.32 6.08 2.06
CA LYS A 218 -6.67 6.65 1.99
C LYS A 218 -6.92 7.20 0.62
N LEU A 219 -7.79 6.54 -0.13
CA LEU A 219 -8.20 7.01 -1.45
C LEU A 219 -9.45 7.84 -1.28
N ALA A 220 -9.35 9.14 -1.54
CA ALA A 220 -10.50 10.03 -1.42
C ALA A 220 -11.62 9.70 -2.43
N PRO A 221 -12.84 10.21 -2.18
CA PRO A 221 -13.98 10.09 -3.10
C PRO A 221 -13.65 10.53 -4.53
N ARG A 222 -14.26 9.86 -5.51
CA ARG A 222 -14.19 10.21 -6.95
C ARG A 222 -12.80 10.06 -7.58
N THR A 223 -11.86 9.44 -6.87
CA THR A 223 -10.52 9.14 -7.41
C THR A 223 -10.59 8.07 -8.50
N LYS A 224 -9.74 8.20 -9.52
CA LYS A 224 -9.60 7.24 -10.62
C LYS A 224 -8.14 6.82 -10.74
N ILE A 225 -7.89 5.53 -10.64
CA ILE A 225 -6.55 4.96 -10.76
C ILE A 225 -6.51 4.11 -12.03
N TYR A 226 -5.62 4.44 -12.94
CA TYR A 226 -5.40 3.68 -14.17
C TYR A 226 -4.50 2.45 -13.94
N ASP A 227 -4.21 1.72 -15.01
CA ASP A 227 -3.48 0.45 -14.95
C ASP A 227 -2.01 0.62 -14.56
N CYS A 228 -1.43 -0.43 -13.97
CA CYS A 228 -0.01 -0.51 -13.62
C CYS A 228 0.48 0.63 -12.71
N CYS A 229 -0.37 1.08 -11.78
CA CYS A 229 -0.01 2.12 -10.82
C CYS A 229 0.52 1.53 -9.51
N ILE A 230 1.45 2.23 -8.87
CA ILE A 230 1.89 1.96 -7.50
C ILE A 230 1.52 3.13 -6.62
N ILE A 231 0.78 2.85 -5.55
CA ILE A 231 0.50 3.77 -4.46
C ILE A 231 1.33 3.29 -3.28
N GLU A 232 2.25 4.14 -2.81
CA GLU A 232 3.09 3.83 -1.65
C GLU A 232 2.29 3.82 -0.35
N ASP A 233 2.79 3.13 0.66
CA ASP A 233 2.23 3.11 2.00
C ASP A 233 2.01 4.53 2.58
N PHE A 234 0.99 4.66 3.42
CA PHE A 234 0.61 5.93 4.06
C PHE A 234 0.28 7.07 3.07
N THR A 235 -0.07 6.73 1.83
CA THR A 235 -0.43 7.72 0.82
C THR A 235 -1.91 8.08 0.93
N GLU A 236 -2.20 9.39 0.87
CA GLU A 236 -3.56 9.90 0.90
C GLU A 236 -3.87 10.60 -0.43
N LEU A 237 -4.67 9.97 -1.29
CA LEU A 237 -5.04 10.60 -2.57
C LEU A 237 -6.08 11.71 -2.35
N PRO A 238 -5.89 12.91 -2.91
CA PRO A 238 -6.90 13.96 -2.90
C PRO A 238 -8.17 13.56 -3.69
N PRO A 239 -9.34 14.15 -3.36
CA PRO A 239 -10.57 13.90 -4.09
C PRO A 239 -10.45 14.34 -5.54
N ASP A 240 -11.18 13.68 -6.44
CA ASP A 240 -11.15 13.94 -7.89
C ASP A 240 -9.78 13.74 -8.56
N MET A 241 -8.81 13.16 -7.87
CA MET A 241 -7.50 12.85 -8.45
C MET A 241 -7.60 11.73 -9.48
N VAL A 242 -6.95 11.95 -10.62
CA VAL A 242 -6.76 10.96 -11.67
C VAL A 242 -5.28 10.56 -11.72
N VAL A 243 -4.99 9.30 -11.44
CA VAL A 243 -3.63 8.74 -11.47
C VAL A 243 -3.41 8.08 -12.82
N PRO A 244 -2.57 8.63 -13.72
CA PRO A 244 -2.32 8.08 -15.06
C PRO A 244 -1.63 6.71 -15.01
N PRO A 245 -1.72 5.90 -16.08
CA PRO A 245 -1.12 4.57 -16.09
C PRO A 245 0.40 4.64 -15.91
N PHE A 246 0.99 3.57 -15.37
CA PHE A 246 2.43 3.51 -15.05
C PHE A 246 2.91 4.64 -14.14
N SER A 247 2.06 5.14 -13.24
CA SER A 247 2.45 6.19 -12.30
C SER A 247 2.76 5.64 -10.92
N ARG A 248 3.74 6.25 -10.26
CA ARG A 248 4.03 6.05 -8.85
C ARG A 248 3.55 7.25 -8.04
N VAL A 249 2.71 7.01 -7.04
CA VAL A 249 2.12 8.04 -6.18
C VAL A 249 2.59 7.86 -4.74
N ARG A 250 2.96 8.97 -4.08
CA ARG A 250 3.33 8.97 -2.66
C ARG A 250 2.94 10.23 -1.92
N GLY A 251 2.89 10.13 -0.60
CA GLY A 251 2.77 11.25 0.34
C GLY A 251 1.33 11.54 0.79
N SER A 252 1.21 12.43 1.76
CA SER A 252 -0.05 13.02 2.22
C SER A 252 0.11 14.55 2.20
N PRO A 253 -0.52 15.27 1.25
CA PRO A 253 -1.37 14.78 0.16
C PRO A 253 -0.58 14.09 -0.96
N GLY A 254 -1.17 13.05 -1.55
CA GLY A 254 -0.59 12.19 -2.56
C GLY A 254 -0.22 12.95 -3.84
N ARG A 255 1.03 12.79 -4.27
CA ARG A 255 1.57 13.39 -5.50
C ARG A 255 2.21 12.32 -6.36
N ILE A 256 2.08 12.48 -7.67
CA ILE A 256 2.74 11.62 -8.64
C ILE A 256 4.24 11.98 -8.62
N VAL A 257 5.06 11.01 -8.24
CA VAL A 257 6.51 11.16 -8.03
C VAL A 257 7.27 10.95 -9.33
N GLY A 258 6.78 10.03 -10.13
CA GLY A 258 7.41 9.61 -11.37
C GLY A 258 6.64 8.48 -12.04
N THR A 259 7.18 8.05 -13.18
CA THR A 259 6.63 6.97 -13.98
C THR A 259 7.40 5.67 -13.72
N LEU A 260 6.71 4.56 -13.90
CA LEU A 260 7.20 3.21 -13.78
C LEU A 260 7.58 2.67 -15.17
N PRO A 261 8.55 1.75 -15.27
CA PRO A 261 8.84 1.10 -16.53
C PRO A 261 7.69 0.20 -16.97
N GLU A 262 7.55 -0.01 -18.28
CA GLU A 262 6.48 -0.85 -18.86
C GLU A 262 6.57 -2.32 -18.42
N THR A 263 7.78 -2.80 -18.08
CA THR A 263 8.03 -4.16 -17.57
C THR A 263 7.34 -4.44 -16.24
N THR A 264 6.99 -3.39 -15.48
CA THR A 264 6.33 -3.54 -14.18
C THR A 264 4.98 -4.24 -14.31
N GLY A 265 4.29 -4.10 -15.45
CA GLY A 265 3.00 -4.73 -15.69
C GLY A 265 3.04 -6.26 -15.61
N SER A 266 4.04 -6.90 -16.21
CA SER A 266 4.22 -8.36 -16.13
C SER A 266 4.66 -8.80 -14.74
N GLU A 267 5.53 -8.02 -14.09
CA GLU A 267 6.00 -8.32 -12.73
C GLU A 267 4.84 -8.33 -11.72
N PHE A 268 3.85 -7.44 -11.88
CA PHE A 268 2.66 -7.45 -11.04
C PHE A 268 1.77 -8.67 -11.25
N VAL A 269 1.57 -9.10 -12.49
CA VAL A 269 0.79 -10.31 -12.79
C VAL A 269 1.43 -11.51 -12.11
N ASP A 270 2.74 -11.68 -12.27
CA ASP A 270 3.49 -12.79 -11.69
C ASP A 270 3.46 -12.73 -10.16
N SER A 271 3.66 -11.55 -9.57
CA SER A 271 3.60 -11.36 -8.11
C SER A 271 2.22 -11.70 -7.54
N CYS A 272 1.13 -11.30 -8.22
CA CYS A 272 -0.23 -11.61 -7.76
C CYS A 272 -0.54 -13.11 -7.84
N VAL A 273 -0.12 -13.78 -8.93
CA VAL A 273 -0.30 -15.23 -9.08
C VAL A 273 0.51 -16.00 -8.04
N GLN A 274 1.79 -15.64 -7.85
CA GLN A 274 2.64 -16.27 -6.84
C GLN A 274 2.09 -16.08 -5.42
N SER A 275 1.59 -14.88 -5.10
CA SER A 275 1.00 -14.59 -3.79
C SER A 275 -0.25 -15.44 -3.56
N TYR A 276 -1.08 -15.62 -4.59
CA TYR A 276 -2.26 -16.47 -4.52
C TYR A 276 -1.89 -17.95 -4.33
N GLU A 277 -0.94 -18.47 -5.11
CA GLU A 277 -0.48 -19.85 -4.97
C GLU A 277 0.13 -20.13 -3.60
N LYS A 278 0.94 -19.19 -3.08
CA LYS A 278 1.49 -19.27 -1.73
C LYS A 278 0.38 -19.33 -0.68
N PHE A 279 -0.63 -18.47 -0.81
CA PHE A 279 -1.77 -18.45 0.11
C PHE A 279 -2.57 -19.76 0.08
N VAL A 280 -2.80 -20.34 -1.11
CA VAL A 280 -3.49 -21.63 -1.22
C VAL A 280 -2.68 -22.75 -0.56
N ARG A 281 -1.36 -22.79 -0.75
CA ARG A 281 -0.47 -23.77 -0.10
C ARG A 281 -0.43 -23.64 1.42
N GLU A 282 -0.54 -22.42 1.95
CA GLU A 282 -0.58 -22.17 3.40
C GLU A 282 -1.89 -22.66 4.05
N LEU A 283 -2.97 -22.82 3.27
CA LEU A 283 -4.27 -23.28 3.75
C LEU A 283 -4.46 -24.81 3.68
N GLU A 284 -3.56 -25.53 3.02
CA GLU A 284 -3.60 -27.00 2.89
C GLU A 284 -2.96 -27.70 4.09
#